data_AF-A0A7J2PQL2-F1
#
_entry.id   AF-A0A7J2PQL2-F1
#
_cell.length_a   1.000
_cell.length_b   1.000
_cell.length_c   1.000
_cell.angle_alpha   90.00
_cell.angle_beta   90.00
_cell.angle_gamma   90.00
#
_symmetry.space_group_name_H-M   'P 1'
#
loop_
_entity.id
_entity.type
_entity.pdbx_description
1 polymer ?
#
loop_
_entity_poly.entity_id
_entity_poly.type
_entity_poly.pdbx_seq_one_letter_code
_entity_poly.pdbx_strand_id
1 'polypeptide(L)' 'MEEFDYIKYWLLKGVIVYCFKKKGKCPNCNRDLVENQFGNWECRYCWDQSLWHHKDYVLKLLKKWGLID' A
#
# COMPACT_ATOMS: atom_id res chain seq x y z
N MET A 1 -13.29 -3.42 11.52
CA MET A 1 -11.88 -3.40 11.09
C MET A 1 -11.76 -2.29 10.07
N GLU A 2 -11.10 -1.19 10.42
CA GLU A 2 -10.95 -0.05 9.52
C GLU A 2 -10.02 -0.44 8.35
N GLU A 3 -10.19 0.16 7.18
CA GLU A 3 -9.41 -0.17 5.96
C GLU A 3 -7.89 -0.17 6.22
N PHE A 4 -7.43 0.65 7.17
CA PHE A 4 -6.04 0.73 7.59
C PHE A 4 -5.54 -0.52 8.34
N ASP A 5 -6.36 -1.13 9.21
CA ASP A 5 -6.01 -2.38 9.90
C ASP A 5 -5.87 -3.53 8.92
N TYR A 6 -6.77 -3.57 7.92
CA TYR A 6 -6.70 -4.53 6.83
C TYR A 6 -5.39 -4.42 6.04
N ILE A 7 -4.95 -3.20 5.73
CA ILE A 7 -3.69 -2.96 5.02
C ILE A 7 -2.50 -3.43 5.86
N LYS A 8 -2.46 -3.09 7.16
CA LYS A 8 -1.40 -3.54 8.07
C LYS A 8 -1.32 -5.07 8.14
N TYR A 9 -2.46 -5.75 8.23
CA TYR A 9 -2.54 -7.20 8.27
C TYR A 9 -1.95 -7.85 7.01
N TRP A 10 -2.26 -7.33 5.82
CA TRP A 10 -1.70 -7.85 4.58
C TRP A 10 -0.23 -7.53 4.40
N LEU A 11 0.21 -6.36 4.88
CA LEU A 11 1.61 -5.98 4.85
C LEU A 11 2.48 -6.94 5.68
N LEU A 12 2.00 -7.38 6.85
CA LEU A 12 2.66 -8.44 7.66
C LEU A 12 2.79 -9.78 6.91
N LYS A 13 1.93 -10.03 5.92
CA LYS A 13 2.01 -11.20 5.03
C LYS A 13 2.85 -10.97 3.78
N GLY A 14 3.53 -9.83 3.70
CA GLY A 14 4.32 -9.45 2.53
C GLY A 14 3.51 -9.04 1.31
N VAL A 15 2.23 -8.68 1.50
CA VAL A 15 1.34 -8.23 0.41
C VAL A 15 1.14 -6.73 0.50
N ILE A 16 1.38 -6.03 -0.61
CA ILE A 16 1.14 -4.60 -0.72
C ILE A 16 -0.27 -4.37 -1.28
N VAL A 17 -1.12 -3.72 -0.49
CA VAL A 17 -2.40 -3.20 -0.98
C VAL A 17 -2.15 -1.88 -1.71
N TYR A 18 -2.44 -1.84 -3.00
CA TYR A 18 -2.28 -0.64 -3.83
C TYR A 18 -3.60 -0.16 -4.45
N CYS A 19 -4.71 -0.86 -4.25
CA CYS A 19 -6.04 -0.50 -4.72
C CYS A 19 -6.97 -0.30 -3.52
N PHE A 20 -7.74 0.78 -3.53
CA PHE A 20 -8.49 1.32 -2.40
C PHE A 20 -9.90 1.71 -2.82
N LYS A 21 -10.84 1.65 -1.88
CA LYS A 21 -12.25 2.00 -2.14
C LYS A 21 -12.49 3.51 -2.12
N LYS A 22 -11.62 4.26 -1.46
CA LYS A 22 -11.79 5.70 -1.23
C LYS A 22 -10.70 6.51 -1.94
N LYS A 23 -11.10 7.67 -2.46
CA LYS A 23 -10.17 8.71 -2.92
C LYS A 23 -9.31 9.20 -1.76
N GLY A 24 -8.07 9.57 -2.06
CA GLY A 24 -7.20 10.25 -1.12
C GLY A 24 -5.73 9.97 -1.39
N LYS A 25 -4.95 9.90 -0.30
CA LYS A 25 -3.53 9.55 -0.34
C LYS A 25 -3.34 8.08 0.00
N CYS A 26 -2.39 7.45 -0.67
CA CYS A 26 -1.99 6.09 -0.42
C CYS A 26 -1.49 5.94 1.03
N PRO A 27 -2.07 5.02 1.82
CA PRO A 27 -1.63 4.80 3.19
C PRO A 27 -0.14 4.41 3.29
N ASN A 28 0.37 3.62 2.33
CA ASN A 28 1.74 3.12 2.34
C ASN A 28 2.78 4.23 2.11
N CYS A 29 2.58 5.05 1.07
CA CYS A 29 3.60 6.00 0.59
C CYS A 29 3.18 7.48 0.64
N ASN A 30 1.94 7.78 1.04
CA ASN A 30 1.35 9.12 1.14
C ASN A 30 1.27 9.90 -0.19
N ARG A 31 1.42 9.24 -1.35
CA ARG A 31 1.19 9.85 -2.67
C ARG A 31 -0.29 9.83 -3.03
N ASP A 32 -0.71 10.72 -3.90
CA ASP A 32 -2.10 10.77 -4.37
C ASP A 32 -2.48 9.48 -5.10
N LEU A 33 -3.71 9.03 -4.86
CA LEU A 33 -4.32 7.92 -5.57
C LEU A 33 -4.90 8.39 -6.90
N VAL A 34 -4.81 7.54 -7.91
CA VAL A 34 -5.35 7.76 -9.24
C VAL A 34 -6.55 6.84 -9.43
N GLU A 35 -7.65 7.36 -9.97
CA GLU A 35 -8.81 6.54 -10.28
C GLU A 35 -8.54 5.69 -11.53
N ASN A 36 -8.86 4.39 -11.46
CA ASN A 36 -8.75 3.49 -12.59
C ASN A 36 -10.08 3.36 -13.34
N GLN A 37 -10.07 2.65 -14.47
CA GLN A 37 -11.23 2.48 -15.34
C GLN A 37 -12.46 1.81 -14.69
N PHE A 38 -12.29 1.22 -13.50
CA PHE A 38 -13.35 0.56 -12.75
C PHE A 38 -13.87 1.40 -11.58
N GLY A 39 -13.44 2.66 -11.46
CA GLY A 39 -13.83 3.56 -10.37
C GLY A 39 -13.16 3.26 -9.02
N ASN A 40 -12.10 2.44 -9.02
CA ASN A 40 -11.29 2.20 -7.82
C ASN A 40 -10.08 3.15 -7.79
N TRP A 41 -9.53 3.37 -6.60
CA TRP A 41 -8.42 4.30 -6.40
C TRP A 41 -7.13 3.53 -6.22
N GLU A 42 -6.12 3.74 -7.07
CA GLU A 42 -4.87 2.99 -7.02
C GLU A 42 -3.63 3.86 -6.81
N CYS A 43 -2.65 3.31 -6.11
CA CYS A 43 -1.32 3.91 -5.98
C CYS A 43 -0.37 3.29 -6.99
N ARG A 44 -0.21 3.94 -8.14
CA ARG A 44 0.74 3.53 -9.20
C ARG A 44 2.16 3.34 -8.66
N TYR A 45 2.62 4.23 -7.79
CA TYR A 45 3.94 4.11 -7.19
C TYR A 45 4.11 2.83 -6.37
N CYS A 46 3.13 2.47 -5.53
CA CYS A 46 3.23 1.22 -4.75
C CYS A 46 3.20 -0.02 -5.66
N TRP A 47 2.37 0.03 -6.70
CA TRP A 47 2.31 -1.03 -7.70
C TRP A 47 3.65 -1.19 -8.41
N ASP A 48 4.23 -0.12 -8.94
CA ASP A 48 5.55 -0.15 -9.59
C ASP A 48 6.65 -0.63 -8.64
N GLN A 49 6.71 -0.11 -7.41
CA GLN A 49 7.71 -0.56 -6.43
C GLN A 49 7.56 -2.05 -6.08
N SER A 50 6.34 -2.57 -6.04
CA SER A 50 6.10 -4.00 -5.82
C SER A 50 6.56 -4.88 -6.99
N LEU A 51 6.68 -4.34 -8.20
CA LEU A 51 7.19 -5.08 -9.36
C LEU A 51 8.73 -5.13 -9.36
N TRP A 52 9.40 -4.03 -9.01
CA TRP A 52 10.85 -3.88 -9.17
C TRP A 52 11.65 -4.21 -7.90
N HIS A 53 11.12 -3.89 -6.71
CA HIS A 53 11.84 -3.97 -5.43
C HIS A 53 10.95 -4.49 -4.28
N HIS A 54 10.08 -5.47 -4.56
CA HIS A 54 9.04 -5.94 -3.64
C HIS A 54 9.52 -6.15 -2.20
N LYS A 55 10.57 -6.96 -2.02
CA LYS A 55 11.09 -7.35 -0.69
C LYS A 55 11.55 -6.13 0.11
N ASP A 56 12.42 -5.31 -0.47
CA ASP A 56 12.98 -4.13 0.21
C ASP A 56 11.89 -3.09 0.48
N TYR A 57 10.93 -2.96 -0.44
CA TYR A 57 9.82 -2.04 -0.29
C TYR A 57 8.86 -2.47 0.82
N VAL A 58 8.51 -3.77 0.92
CA VAL A 58 7.74 -4.33 2.04
C VAL A 58 8.46 -4.08 3.36
N LEU A 59 9.76 -4.38 3.45
CA LEU A 59 10.54 -4.16 4.67
C LEU A 59 10.55 -2.69 5.09
N LYS A 60 10.71 -1.77 4.13
CA LYS A 60 10.64 -0.33 4.38
C LYS A 60 9.29 0.10 4.94
N LEU A 61 8.19 -0.43 4.40
CA LEU A 61 6.85 -0.12 4.88
C LEU A 61 6.58 -0.70 6.28
N LEU A 62 6.98 -1.94 6.54
CA LEU A 62 6.86 -2.57 7.85
C LEU A 62 7.60 -1.76 8.92
N LYS A 63 8.85 -1.33 8.64
CA LYS A 63 9.63 -0.45 9.52
C LYS A 63 8.98 0.91 9.73
N LYS A 64 8.53 1.56 8.65
CA LYS A 64 7.83 2.86 8.71
C LYS A 64 6.64 2.80 9.66
N TRP A 65 5.97 1.65 9.74
CA TRP A 65 4.76 1.46 10.52
C TRP A 65 5.00 0.79 11.88
N GLY A 66 6.26 0.58 12.27
CA GLY A 66 6.61 -0.04 13.55
C GLY A 66 6.09 -1.47 13.71
N LEU A 67 5.97 -2.20 12.60
CA LEU A 67 5.47 -3.58 12.58
C LEU A 67 6.59 -4.63 12.72
N ILE A 68 7.84 -4.20 12.52
CA ILE A 68 9.07 -4.97 12.72
C ILE A 68 10.17 -4.01 13.20
N ASP A 69 11.22 -4.55 13.82
CA ASP A 69 12.43 -3.84 14.27
C ASP A 69 13.41 -3.49 13.13
#